data_AF-A0A7G2LWU1-F1
#
_entry.id   AF-A0A7G2LWU1-F1
#
_cell.length_a   1.000
_cell.length_b   1.000
_cell.length_c   1.000
_cell.angle_alpha   90.00
_cell.angle_beta   90.00
_cell.angle_gamma   90.00
#
_symmetry.space_group_name_H-M   'P 1'
#
loop_
_entity.id
_entity.type
_entity.pdbx_description
1 polymer ?
#
loop_
_entity_poly.entity_id
_entity_poly.type
_entity_poly.pdbx_seq_one_letter_code
_entity_poly.pdbx_strand_id
1 'polypeptide(L)'
;AADNSEPDAQPPQLLAPLASLLRQRGARMQVSTASTRSILDSVASRIDEVREITRYIVNMLIFLGLLGTFYGLATTVPAVVDTIRSLAPGEGEAGVDVFGRLMTGLEAQLGGMGVAFGSSLLGLAGSLVVGLLELFAGHGQNRFYQELEDWLSSITRVGLTSGDDVSDQNIMASVMDQMVEQMGEMQQMFTQSDISRAMVDDKLGKLADAVDRMTTRMEREDPTGPALTRVAEGQERLVSVLEGQIAGEGIDAESRMRLRSIDVQMLRILEEISAGRQETMAELRKDISLLAKALSGQRVPEARRLRAGETPGGGDQ
;
A
#
# COMPACT_ATOMS: atom_id res chain seq x y z
N ALA A 1 -5.51 -3.37 67.17
CA ALA A 1 -5.61 -4.20 65.97
C ALA A 1 -6.49 -3.45 64.97
N ALA A 2 -5.87 -2.76 64.02
CA ALA A 2 -6.57 -2.12 62.91
C ALA A 2 -6.07 -2.83 61.65
N ASP A 3 -7.00 -3.53 61.03
CA ASP A 3 -6.89 -4.27 59.78
C ASP A 3 -6.74 -3.27 58.64
N ASN A 4 -5.51 -3.05 58.17
CA ASN A 4 -5.23 -2.29 56.96
C ASN A 4 -5.36 -3.24 55.78
N SER A 5 -6.60 -3.46 55.34
CA SER A 5 -6.85 -4.10 54.05
C SER A 5 -6.32 -3.18 52.96
N GLU A 6 -5.16 -3.51 52.38
CA GLU A 6 -4.67 -2.86 51.17
C GLU A 6 -5.79 -2.90 50.12
N PRO A 7 -6.10 -1.78 49.43
CA PRO A 7 -7.09 -1.81 48.38
C PRO A 7 -6.59 -2.82 47.35
N ASP A 8 -7.42 -3.84 47.07
CA ASP A 8 -7.17 -4.87 46.06
C ASP A 8 -6.84 -4.14 44.75
N ALA A 9 -5.53 -3.96 44.49
CA ALA A 9 -5.01 -3.09 43.45
C ALA A 9 -5.20 -3.83 42.14
N GLN A 10 -6.44 -3.77 41.63
CA GLN A 10 -6.80 -4.37 40.39
C GLN A 10 -5.93 -3.70 39.32
N PRO A 11 -5.03 -4.47 38.67
CA PRO A 11 -4.10 -3.88 37.73
C PRO A 11 -4.91 -3.19 36.64
N PRO A 12 -4.52 -1.98 36.19
CA PRO A 12 -5.21 -1.32 35.10
C PRO A 12 -5.30 -2.28 33.91
N GLN A 13 -6.42 -2.30 33.20
CA GLN A 13 -6.73 -3.36 32.23
C GLN A 13 -5.66 -3.52 31.14
N LEU A 14 -4.95 -2.43 30.81
CA LEU A 14 -3.80 -2.42 29.91
C LEU A 14 -2.61 -3.24 30.43
N LEU A 15 -2.45 -3.36 31.76
CA LEU A 15 -1.37 -4.08 32.45
C LEU A 15 -1.82 -5.42 33.03
N ALA A 16 -3.06 -5.85 32.79
CA ALA A 16 -3.53 -7.17 33.23
C ALA A 16 -2.62 -8.33 32.78
N PRO A 17 -2.05 -8.35 31.54
CA PRO A 17 -1.11 -9.39 31.12
C PRO A 17 0.23 -9.34 31.86
N LEU A 18 0.72 -8.13 32.16
CA LEU A 18 1.91 -7.95 33.00
C LEU A 18 1.67 -8.43 34.42
N ALA A 19 0.50 -8.10 34.97
CA ALA A 19 0.14 -8.47 36.33
C ALA A 19 -0.11 -9.97 36.50
N SER A 20 -0.57 -10.68 35.47
CA SER A 20 -0.67 -12.15 35.52
C SER A 20 0.71 -12.81 35.48
N LEU A 21 1.61 -12.33 34.60
CA LEU A 21 2.97 -12.85 34.48
C LEU A 21 3.85 -12.54 35.71
N LEU A 22 3.75 -11.34 36.27
CA LEU A 22 4.44 -10.94 37.50
C LEU A 22 3.95 -11.72 38.72
N ARG A 23 2.65 -12.06 38.77
CA ARG A 23 2.06 -12.83 39.88
C ARG A 23 2.41 -14.31 39.83
N GLN A 24 2.70 -14.85 38.65
CA GLN A 24 3.02 -16.27 38.46
C GLN A 24 4.51 -16.59 38.68
N ARG A 25 5.40 -15.58 38.65
CA ARG A 25 6.85 -15.76 38.60
C ARG A 25 7.52 -14.79 39.59
N GLY A 26 7.61 -15.24 40.85
CA GLY A 26 8.10 -14.45 41.99
C GLY A 26 9.54 -13.91 41.87
N ALA A 27 10.01 -13.26 42.94
CA ALA A 27 11.17 -12.34 43.09
C ALA A 27 12.53 -12.64 42.41
N ARG A 28 12.70 -13.74 41.68
CA ARG A 28 13.84 -14.00 40.77
C ARG A 28 13.37 -13.92 39.33
N MET A 29 13.17 -12.69 38.87
CA MET A 29 12.64 -12.40 37.55
C MET A 29 13.77 -12.46 36.51
N GLN A 30 14.01 -13.64 35.93
CA GLN A 30 14.73 -13.74 34.66
C GLN A 30 13.68 -13.65 33.54
N VAL A 31 13.39 -12.42 33.10
CA VAL A 31 12.57 -12.19 31.90
C VAL A 31 13.48 -12.41 30.70
N SER A 32 13.21 -13.46 29.92
CA SER A 32 13.89 -13.63 28.64
C SER A 32 13.44 -12.54 27.66
N THR A 33 14.32 -12.11 26.75
CA THR A 33 14.02 -11.18 25.65
C THR A 33 12.75 -11.56 24.88
N ALA A 34 12.50 -12.86 24.69
CA ALA A 34 11.27 -13.38 24.08
C ALA A 34 9.99 -13.07 24.89
N SER A 35 10.06 -13.13 26.22
CA SER A 35 8.92 -12.84 27.11
C SER A 35 8.60 -11.34 27.13
N THR A 36 9.64 -10.49 27.15
CA THR A 36 9.51 -9.02 27.05
C THR A 36 8.78 -8.60 25.78
N ARG A 37 9.17 -9.17 24.64
CA ARG A 37 8.55 -8.87 23.34
C ARG A 37 7.08 -9.30 23.30
N SER A 38 6.78 -10.51 23.78
CA SER A 38 5.38 -10.99 23.83
C SER A 38 4.49 -10.13 24.73
N ILE A 39 5.03 -9.58 25.82
CA ILE A 39 4.31 -8.65 26.69
C ILE A 39 4.03 -7.33 25.97
N LEU A 40 5.05 -6.74 25.34
CA LEU A 40 4.90 -5.49 24.59
C LEU A 40 3.88 -5.64 23.46
N ASP A 41 3.95 -6.73 22.68
CA ASP A 41 2.99 -7.03 21.63
C ASP A 41 1.56 -7.17 22.17
N SER A 42 1.38 -7.81 23.34
CA SER A 42 0.06 -7.94 23.99
C SER A 42 -0.49 -6.59 24.46
N VAL A 43 0.36 -5.71 25.01
CA VAL A 43 -0.04 -4.37 25.44
C VAL A 43 -0.37 -3.49 24.23
N ALA A 44 0.43 -3.54 23.17
CA ALA A 44 0.18 -2.85 21.91
C ALA A 44 -1.18 -3.23 21.32
N SER A 45 -1.46 -4.53 21.22
CA SER A 45 -2.75 -5.02 20.70
C SER A 45 -3.95 -4.52 21.52
N ARG A 46 -3.83 -4.42 22.85
CA ARG A 46 -4.89 -3.87 23.71
C ARG A 46 -5.08 -2.36 23.53
N ILE A 47 -3.99 -1.62 23.35
CA ILE A 47 -4.04 -0.19 23.04
C ILE A 47 -4.78 0.03 21.72
N ASP A 48 -4.47 -0.77 20.70
CA ASP A 48 -5.11 -0.69 19.39
C ASP A 48 -6.60 -1.04 19.46
N GLU A 49 -6.99 -2.07 20.22
CA GLU A 49 -8.40 -2.43 20.44
C GLU A 49 -9.20 -1.28 21.08
N VAL A 50 -8.64 -0.62 22.11
CA VAL A 50 -9.29 0.53 22.77
C VAL A 50 -9.38 1.74 21.82
N ARG A 51 -8.38 1.95 20.95
CA ARG A 51 -8.43 2.99 19.91
C ARG A 51 -9.54 2.72 18.90
N GLU A 52 -9.73 1.46 18.50
CA GLU A 52 -10.80 1.08 17.58
C GLU A 52 -12.18 1.42 18.15
N ILE A 53 -12.42 1.14 19.44
CA ILE A 53 -13.68 1.48 20.13
C ILE A 53 -13.91 3.01 20.11
N THR A 54 -12.86 3.80 20.37
CA THR A 54 -12.96 5.27 20.37
C THR A 54 -13.32 5.80 18.99
N ARG A 55 -12.66 5.28 17.94
CA ARG A 55 -12.97 5.61 16.54
C ARG A 55 -14.39 5.22 16.15
N TYR A 56 -14.86 4.06 16.62
CA TYR A 56 -16.24 3.64 16.42
C TYR A 56 -17.23 4.62 17.04
N ILE A 57 -16.99 5.09 18.27
CA ILE A 57 -17.84 6.08 18.93
C ILE A 57 -17.87 7.41 18.15
N VAL A 58 -16.73 7.89 17.66
CA VAL A 58 -16.66 9.10 16.82
C VAL A 58 -17.55 8.95 15.57
N ASN A 59 -17.40 7.84 14.84
CA ASN A 59 -18.20 7.56 13.64
C ASN A 59 -19.69 7.37 13.97
N MET A 60 -20.00 6.76 15.11
CA MET A 60 -21.36 6.60 15.61
C MET A 60 -22.01 7.95 15.92
N LEU A 61 -21.28 8.91 16.51
CA LEU A 61 -21.79 10.25 16.79
C LEU A 61 -22.09 11.04 15.51
N ILE A 62 -21.23 10.91 14.49
CA ILE A 62 -21.47 11.48 13.17
C ILE A 62 -22.74 10.86 12.55
N PHE A 63 -22.84 9.53 12.59
CA PHE A 63 -24.02 8.82 12.10
C PHE A 63 -25.29 9.23 12.84
N LEU A 64 -25.26 9.40 14.17
CA LEU A 64 -26.38 9.89 14.95
C LEU A 64 -26.80 11.30 14.53
N GLY A 65 -25.83 12.18 14.24
CA GLY A 65 -26.11 13.52 13.72
C GLY A 65 -26.82 13.47 12.36
N LEU A 66 -26.37 12.61 11.44
CA LEU A 66 -27.03 12.36 10.16
C LEU A 66 -28.40 11.71 10.32
N LEU A 67 -28.58 10.80 11.28
CA LEU A 67 -29.87 10.20 11.59
C LEU A 67 -30.86 11.25 12.11
N GLY A 68 -30.38 12.23 12.87
CA GLY A 68 -31.17 13.37 13.32
C GLY A 68 -31.68 14.24 12.17
N THR A 69 -30.85 14.49 11.15
CA THR A 69 -31.30 15.24 9.96
C THR A 69 -32.35 14.45 9.18
N PHE A 70 -32.16 13.13 9.04
CA PHE A 70 -33.15 12.25 8.44
C PHE A 70 -34.48 12.29 9.22
N TYR A 71 -34.43 12.21 10.55
CA TYR A 71 -35.61 12.29 11.40
C TYR A 71 -36.34 13.64 11.28
N GLY A 72 -35.61 14.75 11.27
CA GLY A 72 -36.22 16.07 11.06
C GLY A 72 -36.81 16.24 9.67
N LEU A 73 -36.18 15.69 8.61
CA LEU A 73 -36.80 15.65 7.28
C LEU A 73 -38.06 14.77 7.24
N ALA A 74 -38.04 13.62 7.91
CA ALA A 74 -39.19 12.73 7.98
C ALA A 74 -40.41 13.36 8.67
N THR A 75 -40.21 14.33 9.57
CA THR A 75 -41.30 15.09 10.22
C THR A 75 -41.69 16.34 9.45
N THR A 76 -40.74 17.05 8.84
CA THR A 76 -41.03 18.28 8.08
C THR A 76 -41.70 18.04 6.73
N VAL A 77 -41.34 16.99 6.00
CA VAL A 77 -41.90 16.72 4.67
C VAL A 77 -43.42 16.48 4.73
N PRO A 78 -43.97 15.63 5.61
CA PRO A 78 -45.41 15.48 5.76
C PRO A 78 -46.10 16.78 6.19
N ALA A 79 -45.50 17.53 7.13
CA ALA A 79 -46.05 18.81 7.60
C ALA A 79 -46.19 19.84 6.45
N VAL A 80 -45.21 19.90 5.55
CA VAL A 80 -45.28 20.75 4.34
C VAL A 80 -46.41 20.31 3.41
N VAL A 81 -46.55 19.00 3.17
CA VAL A 81 -47.62 18.45 2.33
C VAL A 81 -48.99 18.78 2.91
N ASP A 82 -49.17 18.64 4.22
CA ASP A 82 -50.43 18.96 4.91
C ASP A 82 -50.72 20.47 4.88
N THR A 83 -49.69 21.29 5.04
CA THR A 83 -49.81 22.76 4.89
C THR A 83 -50.31 23.12 3.50
N ILE A 84 -49.69 22.59 2.43
CA ILE A 84 -50.09 22.85 1.03
C ILE A 84 -51.54 22.41 0.79
N ARG A 85 -51.96 21.24 1.31
CA ARG A 85 -53.34 20.76 1.19
C ARG A 85 -54.34 21.66 1.92
N SER A 86 -53.94 22.20 3.06
CA SER A 86 -54.78 23.06 3.90
C SER A 86 -55.00 24.47 3.34
N LEU A 87 -54.20 24.87 2.34
CA LEU A 87 -54.30 26.17 1.66
C LEU A 87 -55.35 26.21 0.52
N ALA A 88 -55.96 25.07 0.16
CA ALA A 88 -57.08 25.04 -0.77
C ALA A 88 -58.36 25.50 -0.03
N PRO A 89 -58.90 26.71 -0.28
CA PRO A 89 -60.03 27.23 0.49
C PRO A 89 -61.32 26.49 0.15
N GLY A 90 -62.15 26.19 1.15
CA GLY A 90 -63.54 25.76 0.94
C GLY A 90 -64.43 26.94 0.53
N GLU A 91 -65.55 26.68 -0.17
CA GLU A 91 -66.52 27.73 -0.49
C GLU A 91 -67.05 28.39 0.80
N GLY A 92 -66.87 29.71 0.93
CA GLY A 92 -67.33 30.50 2.08
C GLY A 92 -66.35 30.59 3.26
N GLU A 93 -65.14 30.06 3.15
CA GLU A 93 -64.12 30.10 4.20
C GLU A 93 -63.46 31.48 4.32
N ALA A 94 -63.27 31.97 5.56
CA ALA A 94 -62.66 33.27 5.80
C ALA A 94 -61.14 33.20 5.56
N GLY A 95 -60.58 34.19 4.84
CA GLY A 95 -59.14 34.23 4.55
C GLY A 95 -58.22 34.27 5.79
N VAL A 96 -58.76 34.68 6.95
CA VAL A 96 -58.06 34.66 8.25
C VAL A 96 -57.79 33.22 8.70
N ASP A 97 -58.71 32.28 8.45
CA ASP A 97 -58.56 30.88 8.86
C ASP A 97 -57.51 30.15 8.02
N VAL A 98 -57.47 30.44 6.72
CA VAL A 98 -56.42 29.93 5.81
C VAL A 98 -55.04 30.44 6.23
N PHE A 99 -54.93 31.72 6.61
CA PHE A 99 -53.68 32.32 7.08
C PHE A 99 -53.21 31.68 8.41
N GLY A 100 -54.13 31.39 9.35
CA GLY A 100 -53.81 30.68 10.59
C GLY A 100 -53.23 29.28 10.37
N ARG A 101 -53.77 28.54 9.39
CA ARG A 101 -53.24 27.20 9.01
C ARG A 101 -51.85 27.30 8.38
N LEU A 102 -51.60 28.28 7.51
CA LEU A 102 -50.28 28.54 6.95
C LEU A 102 -49.24 28.82 8.05
N MET A 103 -49.58 29.68 9.01
CA MET A 103 -48.69 30.00 10.13
C MET A 103 -48.36 28.75 10.97
N THR A 104 -49.37 27.94 11.30
CA THR A 104 -49.19 26.69 12.06
C THR A 104 -48.31 25.68 11.30
N GLY A 105 -48.50 25.58 9.98
CA GLY A 105 -47.71 24.70 9.11
C GLY A 105 -46.24 25.10 9.02
N LEU A 106 -45.96 26.40 8.90
CA LEU A 106 -44.60 26.95 8.91
C LEU A 106 -43.91 26.74 10.26
N GLU A 107 -44.64 26.89 11.38
CA GLU A 107 -44.10 26.63 12.73
C GLU A 107 -43.70 25.16 12.89
N ALA A 108 -44.53 24.23 12.45
CA ALA A 108 -44.22 22.80 12.47
C ALA A 108 -42.98 22.46 11.62
N GLN A 109 -42.88 23.07 10.44
CA GLN A 109 -41.71 22.90 9.56
C GLN A 109 -40.42 23.44 10.20
N LEU A 110 -40.49 24.63 10.81
CA LEU A 110 -39.35 25.22 11.54
C LEU A 110 -38.93 24.35 12.73
N GLY A 111 -39.90 23.76 13.45
CA GLY A 111 -39.63 22.82 14.54
C GLY A 111 -38.85 21.59 14.10
N GLY A 112 -39.30 20.91 13.04
CA GLY A 112 -38.61 19.72 12.52
C GLY A 112 -37.24 20.04 11.91
N MET A 113 -37.08 21.21 11.28
CA MET A 113 -35.78 21.69 10.81
C MET A 113 -34.83 22.00 11.98
N GLY A 114 -35.36 22.57 13.08
CA GLY A 114 -34.61 22.81 14.31
C GLY A 114 -34.07 21.53 14.94
N VAL A 115 -34.88 20.47 14.97
CA VAL A 115 -34.45 19.14 15.46
C VAL A 115 -33.35 18.54 14.56
N ALA A 116 -33.53 18.61 13.23
CA ALA A 116 -32.51 18.16 12.28
C ALA A 116 -31.17 18.88 12.49
N PHE A 117 -31.21 20.21 12.56
CA PHE A 117 -30.01 21.03 12.73
C PHE A 117 -29.35 20.81 14.09
N GLY A 118 -30.14 20.82 15.17
CA GLY A 118 -29.63 20.62 16.53
C GLY A 118 -29.00 19.24 16.74
N SER A 119 -29.61 18.20 16.20
CA SER A 119 -29.05 16.84 16.28
C SER A 119 -27.77 16.69 15.46
N SER A 120 -27.69 17.30 14.28
CA SER A 120 -26.46 17.34 13.46
C SER A 120 -25.33 18.08 14.17
N LEU A 121 -25.62 19.26 14.72
CA LEU A 121 -24.65 20.05 15.47
C LEU A 121 -24.13 19.27 16.69
N LEU A 122 -25.01 18.59 17.42
CA LEU A 122 -24.64 17.76 18.58
C LEU A 122 -23.77 16.57 18.16
N GLY A 123 -24.15 15.84 17.09
CA GLY A 123 -23.38 14.71 16.59
C GLY A 123 -21.98 15.12 16.14
N LEU A 124 -21.87 16.22 15.38
CA LEU A 124 -20.58 16.74 14.92
C LEU A 124 -19.74 17.33 16.05
N ALA A 125 -20.30 18.17 16.92
CA ALA A 125 -19.58 18.74 18.06
C ALA A 125 -19.13 17.63 19.04
N GLY A 126 -19.98 16.64 19.29
CA GLY A 126 -19.63 15.46 20.08
C GLY A 126 -18.47 14.69 19.44
N SER A 127 -18.54 14.43 18.13
CA SER A 127 -17.46 13.74 17.40
C SER A 127 -16.13 14.50 17.46
N LEU A 128 -16.18 15.85 17.43
CA LEU A 128 -14.99 16.70 17.55
C LEU A 128 -14.38 16.63 18.95
N VAL A 129 -15.19 16.71 20.00
CA VAL A 129 -14.71 16.63 21.40
C VAL A 129 -14.07 15.26 21.66
N VAL A 130 -14.74 14.19 21.25
CA VAL A 130 -14.22 12.82 21.40
C VAL A 130 -12.95 12.63 20.55
N GLY A 131 -12.92 13.15 19.32
CA GLY A 131 -11.73 13.09 18.47
C GLY A 131 -10.53 13.84 19.06
N LEU A 132 -10.74 14.97 19.73
CA LEU A 132 -9.68 15.67 20.47
C LEU A 132 -9.17 14.83 21.65
N LEU A 133 -10.07 14.19 22.40
CA LEU A 133 -9.68 13.27 23.48
C LEU A 133 -8.90 12.07 22.95
N GLU A 134 -9.25 11.55 21.77
CA GLU A 134 -8.51 10.47 21.10
C GLU A 134 -7.07 10.88 20.79
N LEU A 135 -6.84 12.12 20.33
CA LEU A 135 -5.48 12.63 20.10
C LEU A 135 -4.66 12.70 21.39
N PHE A 136 -5.25 13.21 22.48
CA PHE A 136 -4.57 13.26 23.78
C PHE A 136 -4.27 11.86 24.33
N ALA A 137 -5.25 10.95 24.25
CA ALA A 137 -5.08 9.56 24.64
C ALA A 137 -4.02 8.87 23.78
N GLY A 138 -3.99 9.13 22.47
CA GLY A 138 -3.04 8.57 21.53
C GLY A 138 -1.59 8.95 21.88
N HIS A 139 -1.34 10.23 22.19
CA HIS A 139 -0.03 10.67 22.67
C HIS A 139 0.37 10.01 23.99
N GLY A 140 -0.55 9.95 24.96
CA GLY A 140 -0.30 9.31 26.26
C GLY A 140 0.02 7.82 26.13
N GLN A 141 -0.71 7.10 25.28
CA GLN A 141 -0.49 5.68 25.00
C GLN A 141 0.86 5.42 24.32
N ASN A 142 1.26 6.25 23.35
CA ASN A 142 2.58 6.13 22.71
C ASN A 142 3.71 6.36 23.71
N ARG A 143 3.59 7.40 24.55
CA ARG A 143 4.56 7.67 25.61
C ARG A 143 4.61 6.51 26.61
N PHE A 144 3.46 6.01 27.04
CA PHE A 144 3.37 4.88 27.97
C PHE A 144 4.03 3.63 27.39
N TYR A 145 3.80 3.32 26.12
CA TYR A 145 4.41 2.17 25.45
C TYR A 145 5.93 2.30 25.40
N GLN A 146 6.46 3.48 25.06
CA GLN A 146 7.90 3.76 25.05
C GLN A 146 8.50 3.62 26.45
N GLU A 147 7.86 4.20 27.48
CA GLU A 147 8.32 4.07 28.87
C GLU A 147 8.30 2.62 29.36
N LEU A 148 7.30 1.84 28.94
CA LEU A 148 7.20 0.41 29.27
C LEU A 148 8.31 -0.40 28.59
N GLU A 149 8.60 -0.11 27.32
CA GLU A 149 9.69 -0.73 26.57
C GLU A 149 11.05 -0.42 27.22
N ASP A 150 11.30 0.85 27.54
CA ASP A 150 12.52 1.29 28.23
C ASP A 150 12.66 0.59 29.59
N TRP A 151 11.59 0.53 30.38
CA TRP A 151 11.59 -0.14 31.68
C TRP A 151 11.88 -1.65 31.57
N LEU A 152 11.23 -2.35 30.64
CA LEU A 152 11.48 -3.78 30.41
C LEU A 152 12.90 -4.05 29.90
N SER A 153 13.44 -3.16 29.05
CA SER A 153 14.83 -3.27 28.57
C SER A 153 15.84 -3.16 29.71
N SER A 154 15.59 -2.28 30.69
CA SER A 154 16.46 -2.08 31.85
C SER A 154 16.53 -3.34 32.73
N ILE A 155 15.42 -4.04 32.93
CA ILE A 155 15.35 -5.27 33.73
C ILE A 155 16.05 -6.42 33.02
N THR A 156 15.84 -6.55 31.71
CA THR A 156 16.46 -7.59 30.90
C THR A 156 17.99 -7.44 30.92
N ARG A 157 18.49 -6.20 30.88
CA ARG A 157 19.93 -5.88 30.98
C ARG A 157 20.51 -6.16 32.37
N VAL A 158 19.78 -5.83 33.44
CA VAL A 158 20.23 -6.06 34.84
C VAL A 158 20.21 -7.55 35.22
N GLY A 159 19.32 -8.35 34.62
CA GLY A 159 19.27 -9.81 34.81
C GLY A 159 20.49 -10.55 34.28
N LEU A 160 21.12 -10.06 33.21
CA LEU A 160 22.39 -10.61 32.70
C LEU A 160 23.60 -10.20 33.56
N THR A 161 23.55 -9.04 34.23
CA THR A 161 24.71 -8.51 34.98
C THR A 161 24.69 -8.85 36.47
N SER A 162 23.55 -9.24 37.04
CA SER A 162 23.39 -9.49 38.49
C SER A 162 23.51 -10.96 38.91
N GLY A 163 23.92 -11.84 37.99
CA GLY A 163 24.37 -13.19 38.31
C GLY A 163 25.75 -13.14 38.96
N ASP A 164 25.83 -12.70 40.21
CA ASP A 164 27.07 -12.58 40.98
C ASP A 164 27.51 -13.96 41.48
N ASP A 165 28.11 -14.72 40.56
CA ASP A 165 29.27 -15.57 40.83
C ASP A 165 30.06 -15.64 39.52
N VAL A 166 30.86 -14.60 39.27
CA VAL A 166 31.78 -14.55 38.12
C VAL A 166 32.95 -15.49 38.41
N SER A 167 32.69 -16.79 38.28
CA SER A 167 33.72 -17.74 37.92
C SER A 167 34.08 -17.54 36.45
N ASP A 168 35.35 -17.73 36.07
CA ASP A 168 35.82 -17.72 34.67
C ASP A 168 34.96 -18.62 33.75
N GLN A 169 34.23 -19.58 34.32
CA GLN A 169 33.30 -20.48 33.64
C GLN A 169 31.98 -19.82 33.21
N ASN A 170 31.48 -18.79 33.91
CA ASN A 170 30.25 -18.06 33.55
C ASN A 170 30.49 -17.01 32.45
N ILE A 171 31.68 -16.41 32.38
CA ILE A 171 32.08 -15.57 31.24
C ILE A 171 32.24 -16.44 29.99
N MET A 172 32.79 -17.64 30.13
CA MET A 172 32.87 -18.59 29.02
C MET A 172 31.49 -19.08 28.58
N ALA A 173 30.55 -19.28 29.52
CA ALA A 173 29.18 -19.65 29.21
C ALA A 173 28.40 -18.52 28.52
N SER A 174 28.54 -17.27 28.94
CA SER A 174 27.88 -16.13 28.27
C SER A 174 28.46 -15.85 26.89
N VAL A 175 29.77 -16.02 26.71
CA VAL A 175 30.44 -15.94 25.40
C VAL A 175 30.02 -17.11 24.49
N MET A 176 29.82 -18.31 25.04
CA MET A 176 29.27 -19.45 24.30
C MET A 176 27.81 -19.23 23.90
N ASP A 177 26.98 -18.69 24.79
CA ASP A 177 25.57 -18.38 24.50
C ASP A 177 25.47 -17.29 23.42
N GLN A 178 26.35 -16.28 23.49
CA GLN A 178 26.46 -15.25 22.47
C GLN A 178 27.01 -15.79 21.14
N MET A 179 27.87 -16.80 21.16
CA MET A 179 28.29 -17.51 19.94
C MET A 179 27.15 -18.37 19.36
N VAL A 180 26.30 -18.98 20.18
CA VAL A 180 25.12 -19.74 19.73
C VAL A 180 24.09 -18.80 19.10
N GLU A 181 23.85 -17.63 19.72
CA GLU A 181 22.96 -16.61 19.17
C GLU A 181 23.52 -16.01 17.86
N GLN A 182 24.82 -15.69 17.81
CA GLN A 182 25.48 -15.27 16.57
C GLN A 182 25.47 -16.35 15.48
N MET A 183 25.60 -17.62 15.84
CA MET A 183 25.46 -18.73 14.89
C MET A 183 24.03 -18.84 14.37
N GLY A 184 23.02 -18.60 15.22
CA GLY A 184 21.61 -18.54 14.82
C GLY A 184 21.35 -17.39 13.84
N GLU A 185 21.84 -16.19 14.13
CA GLU A 185 21.74 -15.04 13.22
C GLU A 185 22.50 -15.27 11.91
N MET A 186 23.68 -15.89 11.97
CA MET A 186 24.47 -16.23 10.79
C MET A 186 23.79 -17.30 9.93
N GLN A 187 23.20 -18.33 10.54
CA GLN A 187 22.41 -19.35 9.84
C GLN A 187 21.17 -18.74 9.18
N GLN A 188 20.49 -17.83 9.86
CA GLN A 188 19.36 -17.09 9.30
C GLN A 188 19.80 -16.21 8.12
N MET A 189 20.94 -15.53 8.23
CA MET A 189 21.52 -14.74 7.14
C MET A 189 21.91 -15.60 5.94
N PHE A 190 22.50 -16.78 6.15
CA PHE A 190 22.80 -17.73 5.08
C PHE A 190 21.53 -18.25 4.41
N THR A 191 20.52 -18.65 5.18
CA THR A 191 19.23 -19.11 4.65
C THR A 191 18.55 -18.03 3.81
N GLN A 192 18.54 -16.78 4.30
CA GLN A 192 17.99 -15.65 3.57
C GLN A 192 18.79 -15.34 2.30
N SER A 193 20.12 -15.51 2.35
CA SER A 193 21.01 -15.33 1.20
C SER A 193 20.80 -16.40 0.13
N ASP A 194 20.61 -17.66 0.53
CA ASP A 194 20.31 -18.77 -0.37
C ASP A 194 18.94 -18.61 -1.03
N ILE A 195 17.91 -18.20 -0.27
CA ILE A 195 16.59 -17.86 -0.81
C ILE A 195 16.71 -16.71 -1.82
N SER A 196 17.50 -15.68 -1.50
CA SER A 196 17.72 -14.55 -2.41
C SER A 196 18.47 -14.95 -3.68
N ARG A 197 19.49 -15.82 -3.57
CA ARG A 197 20.21 -16.40 -4.71
C ARG A 197 19.29 -17.24 -5.59
N ALA A 198 18.49 -18.13 -5.00
CA ALA A 198 17.51 -18.94 -5.74
C ALA A 198 16.48 -18.09 -6.48
N MET A 199 16.01 -16.99 -5.88
CA MET A 199 15.11 -16.03 -6.55
C MET A 199 15.79 -15.29 -7.71
N VAL A 200 17.09 -14.98 -7.59
CA VAL A 200 17.86 -14.35 -8.67
C VAL A 200 18.06 -15.35 -9.81
N ASP A 201 18.40 -16.61 -9.50
CA ASP A 201 18.57 -17.66 -10.50
C ASP A 201 17.26 -17.96 -11.25
N ASP A 202 16.11 -18.00 -10.57
CA ASP A 202 14.79 -18.13 -11.19
C ASP A 202 14.49 -16.97 -12.16
N LYS A 203 14.81 -15.73 -11.75
CA LYS A 203 14.63 -14.55 -12.62
C LYS A 203 15.57 -14.58 -13.82
N LEU A 204 16.81 -15.01 -13.65
CA LEU A 204 17.77 -15.18 -14.74
C LEU A 204 17.32 -16.28 -15.72
N GLY A 205 16.74 -17.38 -15.21
CA GLY A 205 16.14 -18.42 -16.03
C GLY A 205 14.97 -17.88 -16.87
N LYS A 206 14.03 -17.16 -16.25
CA LYS A 206 12.92 -16.51 -16.95
C LYS A 206 13.39 -15.50 -18.01
N LEU A 207 14.48 -14.80 -17.74
CA LEU A 207 15.11 -13.89 -18.70
C LEU A 207 15.67 -14.68 -19.90
N ALA A 208 16.41 -15.76 -19.65
CA ALA A 208 16.94 -16.62 -20.70
C ALA A 208 15.80 -17.19 -21.57
N ASP A 209 14.71 -17.66 -20.95
CA ASP A 209 13.52 -18.16 -21.67
C ASP A 209 12.81 -17.06 -22.49
N ALA A 210 12.81 -15.82 -22.02
CA ALA A 210 12.25 -14.70 -22.77
C ALA A 210 13.13 -14.35 -23.99
N VAL A 211 14.44 -14.35 -23.83
CA VAL A 211 15.41 -14.12 -24.91
C VAL A 211 15.36 -15.25 -25.95
N ASP A 212 15.26 -16.50 -25.51
CA ASP A 212 15.13 -17.67 -26.39
C ASP A 212 13.84 -17.62 -27.22
N ARG A 213 12.70 -17.30 -26.58
CA ARG A 213 11.41 -17.10 -27.28
C ARG A 213 11.44 -15.93 -28.25
N MET A 214 12.10 -14.83 -27.90
CA MET A 214 12.27 -13.68 -28.80
C MET A 214 13.10 -14.06 -30.02
N THR A 215 14.22 -14.77 -29.82
CA THR A 215 15.09 -15.25 -30.91
C THR A 215 14.32 -16.21 -31.83
N THR A 216 13.63 -17.18 -31.25
CA THR A 216 12.80 -18.13 -31.99
C THR A 216 11.65 -17.45 -32.76
N ARG A 217 11.04 -16.41 -32.17
CA ARG A 217 10.01 -15.62 -32.86
C ARG A 217 10.61 -14.83 -34.01
N MET A 218 11.75 -14.16 -33.83
CA MET A 218 12.43 -13.43 -34.89
C MET A 218 12.83 -14.34 -36.06
N GLU A 219 13.28 -15.58 -35.78
CA GLU A 219 13.57 -16.57 -36.83
C GLU A 219 12.30 -17.05 -37.55
N ARG A 220 11.19 -17.23 -36.83
CA ARG A 220 9.91 -17.66 -37.43
C ARG A 220 9.18 -16.55 -38.17
N GLU A 221 9.31 -15.32 -37.70
CA GLU A 221 8.64 -14.13 -38.24
C GLU A 221 9.47 -13.41 -39.30
N ASP A 222 10.62 -13.92 -39.76
CA ASP A 222 11.33 -13.37 -40.93
C ASP A 222 10.57 -13.72 -42.22
N PRO A 223 9.57 -12.90 -42.67
CA PRO A 223 8.77 -13.22 -43.84
C PRO A 223 9.56 -12.88 -45.11
N THR A 224 10.73 -12.24 -44.93
CA THR A 224 11.56 -11.62 -45.95
C THR A 224 12.26 -12.69 -46.75
N GLY A 225 12.76 -13.77 -46.12
CA GLY A 225 13.36 -14.90 -46.82
C GLY A 225 12.42 -15.51 -47.87
N PRO A 226 11.25 -16.08 -47.48
CA PRO A 226 10.31 -16.68 -48.42
C PRO A 226 9.66 -15.68 -49.39
N ALA A 227 9.52 -14.42 -49.00
CA ALA A 227 9.03 -13.36 -49.89
C ALA A 227 10.07 -13.00 -50.96
N LEU A 228 11.35 -12.83 -50.59
CA LEU A 228 12.44 -12.55 -51.53
C LEU A 228 12.66 -13.71 -52.49
N THR A 229 12.58 -14.96 -52.03
CA THR A 229 12.63 -16.13 -52.93
C THR A 229 11.48 -16.12 -53.94
N ARG A 230 10.24 -15.85 -53.52
CA ARG A 230 9.09 -15.74 -54.44
C ARG A 230 9.22 -14.57 -55.42
N VAL A 231 9.76 -13.45 -54.98
CA VAL A 231 10.03 -12.29 -55.84
C VAL A 231 11.11 -12.65 -56.87
N ALA A 232 12.20 -13.28 -56.46
CA ALA A 232 13.27 -13.73 -57.35
C ALA A 232 12.74 -14.74 -58.38
N GLU A 233 11.94 -15.73 -57.96
CA GLU A 233 11.28 -16.68 -58.88
C GLU A 233 10.32 -15.99 -59.85
N GLY A 234 9.57 -14.97 -59.39
CA GLY A 234 8.70 -14.17 -60.24
C GLY A 234 9.48 -13.35 -61.27
N GLN A 235 10.61 -12.76 -60.85
CA GLN A 235 11.52 -12.02 -61.72
C GLN A 235 12.13 -12.94 -62.79
N GLU A 236 12.59 -14.14 -62.42
CA GLU A 236 13.13 -15.12 -63.38
C GLU A 236 12.10 -15.50 -64.45
N ARG A 237 10.84 -15.74 -64.04
CA ARG A 237 9.74 -16.02 -64.97
C ARG A 237 9.45 -14.82 -65.88
N LEU A 238 9.44 -13.61 -65.34
CA LEU A 238 9.25 -12.39 -66.14
C LEU A 238 10.38 -12.20 -67.15
N VAL A 239 11.64 -12.40 -66.75
CA VAL A 239 12.81 -12.34 -67.63
C VAL A 239 12.65 -13.33 -68.78
N SER A 240 12.27 -14.59 -68.49
CA SER A 240 12.05 -15.61 -69.53
C SER A 240 10.96 -15.24 -70.56
N VAL A 241 9.87 -14.58 -70.12
CA VAL A 241 8.79 -14.12 -71.01
C VAL A 241 9.21 -12.90 -71.82
N LEU A 242 9.94 -11.97 -71.21
CA LEU A 242 10.49 -10.79 -71.86
C LEU A 242 11.53 -11.16 -72.92
N GLU A 243 12.43 -12.10 -72.64
CA GLU A 243 13.39 -12.63 -73.62
C GLU A 243 12.67 -13.30 -74.80
N GLY A 244 11.56 -14.00 -74.54
CA GLY A 244 10.70 -14.58 -75.58
C GLY A 244 9.96 -13.54 -76.44
N GLN A 245 9.60 -12.38 -75.89
CA GLN A 245 8.88 -11.30 -76.60
C GLN A 245 9.81 -10.30 -77.32
N ILE A 246 10.99 -10.00 -76.75
CA ILE A 246 11.96 -9.06 -77.33
C ILE A 246 12.52 -9.60 -78.67
N ALA A 247 12.46 -10.91 -78.90
CA ALA A 247 12.80 -11.52 -80.18
C ALA A 247 11.80 -11.23 -81.32
N GLY A 248 10.64 -10.61 -81.04
CA GLY A 248 9.55 -10.45 -82.03
C GLY A 248 9.01 -9.04 -82.25
N GLU A 249 8.91 -8.17 -81.24
CA GLU A 249 8.28 -6.85 -81.41
C GLU A 249 8.73 -5.85 -80.31
N GLY A 250 8.99 -4.60 -80.68
CA GLY A 250 9.54 -3.58 -79.79
C GLY A 250 8.64 -3.22 -78.59
N ILE A 251 9.25 -2.88 -77.46
CA ILE A 251 8.58 -2.63 -76.18
C ILE A 251 7.58 -1.46 -76.27
N ASP A 252 6.30 -1.78 -76.13
CA ASP A 252 5.19 -0.83 -76.16
C ASP A 252 5.26 0.23 -75.03
N ALA A 253 4.62 1.38 -75.26
CA ALA A 253 4.55 2.47 -74.29
C ALA A 253 3.84 2.08 -72.99
N GLU A 254 2.88 1.14 -73.05
CA GLU A 254 2.18 0.64 -71.87
C GLU A 254 3.12 -0.14 -70.93
N SER A 255 4.01 -0.97 -71.50
CA SER A 255 5.03 -1.71 -70.73
C SER A 255 5.99 -0.77 -70.01
N ARG A 256 6.39 0.35 -70.63
CA ARG A 256 7.22 1.39 -69.98
C ARG A 256 6.50 2.08 -68.83
N MET A 257 5.19 2.34 -68.96
CA MET A 257 4.40 2.93 -67.89
C MET A 257 4.21 1.94 -66.73
N ARG A 258 3.99 0.66 -67.02
CA ARG A 258 3.90 -0.42 -66.02
C ARG A 258 5.22 -0.60 -65.27
N LEU A 259 6.37 -0.56 -65.95
CA LEU A 259 7.69 -0.62 -65.30
C LEU A 259 7.93 0.58 -64.38
N ARG A 260 7.55 1.79 -64.80
CA ARG A 260 7.66 2.98 -63.93
C ARG A 260 6.73 2.89 -62.73
N SER A 261 5.53 2.32 -62.89
CA SER A 261 4.60 2.06 -61.79
C SER A 261 5.17 1.05 -60.78
N ILE A 262 5.82 -0.02 -61.26
CA ILE A 262 6.49 -1.01 -60.42
C ILE A 262 7.64 -0.37 -59.62
N ASP A 263 8.46 0.47 -60.25
CA ASP A 263 9.57 1.15 -59.58
C ASP A 263 9.08 2.07 -58.42
N VAL A 264 7.99 2.80 -58.66
CA VAL A 264 7.33 3.61 -57.61
C VAL A 264 6.78 2.73 -56.48
N GLN A 265 6.17 1.58 -56.81
CA GLN A 265 5.68 0.65 -55.80
C GLN A 265 6.81 -0.01 -55.00
N MET A 266 7.95 -0.32 -55.62
CA MET A 266 9.12 -0.87 -54.94
C MET A 266 9.75 0.12 -53.98
N LEU A 267 9.85 1.40 -54.36
CA LEU A 267 10.31 2.46 -53.45
C LEU A 267 9.38 2.61 -52.24
N ARG A 268 8.06 2.57 -52.47
CA ARG A 268 7.07 2.64 -51.38
C ARG A 268 7.16 1.44 -50.44
N ILE A 269 7.35 0.23 -50.95
CA ILE A 269 7.54 -0.98 -50.13
C ILE A 269 8.84 -0.87 -49.32
N LEU A 270 9.93 -0.35 -49.91
CA LEU A 270 11.18 -0.12 -49.18
C LEU A 270 11.00 0.88 -48.04
N GLU A 271 10.25 1.95 -48.25
CA GLU A 271 9.91 2.93 -47.22
C GLU A 271 9.07 2.30 -46.10
N GLU A 272 8.02 1.55 -46.44
CA GLU A 272 7.15 0.86 -45.48
C GLU A 272 7.92 -0.21 -44.67
N ILE A 273 8.82 -0.97 -45.30
CA ILE A 273 9.69 -1.95 -44.61
C ILE A 273 10.69 -1.23 -43.70
N SER A 274 11.31 -0.15 -44.18
CA SER A 274 12.27 0.62 -43.38
C SER A 274 11.59 1.24 -42.15
N ALA A 275 10.38 1.79 -42.32
CA ALA A 275 9.57 2.32 -41.24
C ALA A 275 9.18 1.24 -40.22
N GLY A 276 8.71 0.07 -40.68
CA GLY A 276 8.38 -1.06 -39.80
C GLY A 276 9.57 -1.57 -38.99
N ARG A 277 10.79 -1.58 -39.57
CA ARG A 277 12.02 -1.93 -38.83
C ARG A 277 12.37 -0.90 -37.75
N GLN A 278 12.15 0.39 -38.00
CA GLN A 278 12.39 1.42 -36.98
C GLN A 278 11.37 1.34 -35.85
N GLU A 279 10.11 1.05 -36.15
CA GLU A 279 9.05 0.86 -35.16
C GLU A 279 9.33 -0.34 -34.24
N THR A 280 9.64 -1.50 -34.83
CA THR A 280 10.03 -2.71 -34.09
C THR A 280 11.30 -2.52 -33.25
N MET A 281 12.32 -1.81 -33.76
CA MET A 281 13.51 -1.46 -32.97
C MET A 281 13.19 -0.50 -31.81
N ALA A 282 12.27 0.44 -32.01
CA ALA A 282 11.82 1.35 -30.96
C ALA A 282 11.07 0.59 -29.85
N GLU A 283 10.23 -0.38 -30.22
CA GLU A 283 9.52 -1.25 -29.28
C GLU A 283 10.50 -2.13 -28.49
N LEU A 284 11.45 -2.77 -29.17
CA LEU A 284 12.50 -3.56 -28.50
C LEU A 284 13.34 -2.71 -27.52
N ARG A 285 13.72 -1.48 -27.91
CA ARG A 285 14.46 -0.57 -27.02
C ARG A 285 13.65 -0.18 -25.79
N LYS A 286 12.33 0.01 -25.96
CA LYS A 286 11.40 0.31 -24.86
C LYS A 286 11.30 -0.88 -23.91
N ASP A 287 11.14 -2.10 -24.41
CA ASP A 287 11.05 -3.31 -23.58
C ASP A 287 12.34 -3.56 -22.79
N ILE A 288 13.51 -3.40 -23.43
CA ILE A 288 14.81 -3.48 -22.74
C ILE A 288 14.91 -2.43 -21.61
N SER A 289 14.41 -1.21 -21.84
CA SER A 289 14.44 -0.15 -20.81
C SER A 289 13.54 -0.47 -19.62
N LEU A 290 12.35 -1.04 -19.86
CA LEU A 290 11.42 -1.46 -18.82
C LEU A 290 12.02 -2.60 -17.99
N LEU A 291 12.68 -3.54 -18.66
CA LEU A 291 13.33 -4.68 -18.03
C LEU A 291 14.53 -4.25 -17.18
N ALA A 292 15.35 -3.30 -17.67
CA ALA A 292 16.41 -2.68 -16.90
C ALA A 292 15.88 -1.93 -15.66
N LYS A 293 14.73 -1.26 -15.78
CA LYS A 293 14.08 -0.56 -14.66
C LYS A 293 13.54 -1.52 -13.60
N ALA A 294 12.94 -2.64 -14.03
CA ALA A 294 12.48 -3.70 -13.12
C ALA A 294 13.65 -4.35 -12.35
N LEU A 295 14.80 -4.54 -12.99
CA LEU A 295 16.00 -5.08 -12.35
C LEU A 295 16.69 -4.09 -11.39
N SER A 296 16.69 -2.80 -11.72
CA SER A 296 17.33 -1.75 -10.91
C SER A 296 16.50 -1.27 -9.72
N GLY A 297 15.16 -1.35 -9.80
CA GLY A 297 14.25 -0.99 -8.71
C GLY A 297 14.31 -1.91 -7.48
N GLN A 298 15.09 -2.99 -7.54
CA GLN A 298 15.21 -3.99 -6.47
C GLN A 298 16.49 -3.88 -5.66
N ARG A 299 17.40 -2.94 -5.99
CA ARG A 299 18.55 -2.61 -5.15
C ARG A 299 18.13 -1.57 -4.11
N VAL A 300 17.90 -2.04 -2.88
CA VAL A 300 17.78 -1.19 -1.69
C VAL A 300 19.05 -0.33 -1.59
N PRO A 301 18.96 1.00 -1.42
CA PRO A 301 20.14 1.84 -1.26
C PRO A 301 20.83 1.46 0.05
N GLU A 302 22.07 0.96 -0.06
CA GLU A 302 22.96 0.74 1.07
C GLU A 302 23.14 2.07 1.81
N ALA A 303 22.72 2.12 3.07
CA ALA A 303 22.89 3.29 3.92
C ALA A 303 24.39 3.63 4.02
N ARG A 304 24.74 4.80 3.48
CA ARG A 304 26.07 5.40 3.56
C ARG A 304 26.50 5.48 5.02
N ARG A 305 27.33 4.53 5.48
CA ARG A 305 27.98 4.58 6.79
C ARG A 305 28.76 5.90 6.90
N LEU A 306 28.34 6.74 7.83
CA LEU A 306 29.08 7.92 8.26
C LEU A 306 30.45 7.46 8.77
N ARG A 307 31.50 7.96 8.13
CA ARG A 307 32.91 7.69 8.44
C ARG A 307 33.24 8.44 9.73
N ALA A 308 33.30 7.72 10.86
CA ALA A 308 33.94 8.20 12.08
C ALA A 308 35.46 7.96 11.96
N GLY A 309 36.26 9.01 12.20
CA GLY A 309 37.71 8.86 12.26
C GLY A 309 38.48 10.17 12.11
N GLU A 310 38.24 11.14 13.00
CA GLU A 310 39.24 12.17 13.34
C GLU A 310 39.28 12.32 14.87
N THR A 311 40.31 11.74 15.47
CA THR A 311 40.69 11.93 16.87
C THR A 311 41.60 13.16 16.93
N PRO A 312 41.33 14.21 17.73
CA PRO A 312 42.34 15.21 18.02
C PRO A 312 43.30 14.63 19.07
N GLY A 313 44.58 14.58 18.72
CA GLY A 313 45.65 14.12 19.59
C GLY A 313 45.71 14.93 20.88
N GLY A 314 45.86 14.22 22.00
CA GLY A 314 46.36 14.80 23.25
C GLY A 314 47.83 15.17 23.08
N GLY A 315 48.14 16.43 23.38
CA GLY A 315 49.48 16.87 23.73
C GLY A 315 49.51 17.14 25.23
N ASP A 316 50.38 16.44 25.93
CA ASP A 316 50.69 16.64 27.34
C ASP A 316 52.13 17.20 27.42
N GLN A 317 52.25 18.45 27.91
CA GLN A 317 53.40 19.21 28.45
C GLN A 317 53.30 20.70 28.15
#